data_AF-A0A328VBT2-F1
#
_entry.id   AF-A0A328VBT2-F1
#
_cell.length_a   1.000
_cell.length_b   1.000
_cell.length_c   1.000
_cell.angle_alpha   90.00
_cell.angle_beta   90.00
_cell.angle_gamma   90.00
#
_symmetry.space_group_name_H-M   'P 1'
#
loop_
_entity.id
_entity.type
_entity.pdbx_description
1 polymer ?
#
loop_
_entity_poly.entity_id
_entity_poly.type
_entity_poly.pdbx_seq_one_letter_code
_entity_poly.pdbx_strand_id
1 'polypeptide(L)' 'MVAATEDPRLHRALELLGGSIDPEIEQSFSSLEERILAQALENVERAEWRLREIQRLVGERDGVLA' A
#
# COMPACT_ATOMS: atom_id res chain seq x y z
N MET A 1 -1.33 19.44 26.13
CA MET A 1 -1.57 18.56 24.97
C MET A 1 -1.06 19.30 23.76
N VAL A 2 0.13 18.94 23.27
CA VAL A 2 0.79 19.64 22.17
C VAL A 2 0.00 19.37 20.90
N ALA A 3 -0.40 20.45 20.24
CA ALA A 3 -1.16 20.44 19.02
C ALA A 3 -0.50 19.53 17.98
N ALA A 4 -1.32 18.65 17.39
CA ALA A 4 -1.00 17.93 16.18
C ALA A 4 -0.75 18.94 15.05
N THR A 5 0.48 19.45 14.96
CA THR A 5 1.01 19.95 13.69
C THR A 5 1.18 18.71 12.83
N GLU A 6 0.10 18.28 12.17
CA GLU A 6 0.16 17.24 11.14
C GLU A 6 1.14 17.73 10.08
N ASP A 7 2.26 17.01 9.91
CA ASP A 7 3.19 17.29 8.82
C ASP A 7 2.41 17.16 7.50
N PRO A 8 2.32 18.23 6.69
CA PRO A 8 1.54 18.21 5.45
C PRO A 8 2.03 17.12 4.47
N ARG A 9 3.29 16.70 4.57
CA ARG A 9 3.84 15.59 3.78
C ARG A 9 3.28 14.25 4.21
N LEU A 10 3.13 14.03 5.52
CA LEU A 10 2.55 12.79 6.06
C LEU A 10 1.06 12.71 5.78
N HIS A 11 0.34 13.83 5.90
CA HIS A 11 -1.06 13.92 5.50
C HIS A 11 -1.22 13.58 4.01
N ARG A 12 -0.38 14.16 3.14
CA ARG A 12 -0.40 13.84 1.71
C ARG A 12 -0.05 12.38 1.42
N ALA A 13 0.88 11.80 2.16
CA ALA A 13 1.23 10.38 2.02
C ALA A 13 0.05 9.47 2.39
N LEU A 14 -0.69 9.79 3.46
CA LEU A 14 -1.92 9.08 3.81
C LEU A 14 -2.98 9.18 2.71
N GLU A 15 -3.21 10.37 2.15
CA GLU A 15 -4.15 10.54 1.03
C GLU A 15 -3.79 9.63 -0.15
N LEU A 16 -2.50 9.54 -0.50
CA LEU A 16 -2.01 8.69 -1.59
C LEU A 16 -2.23 7.19 -1.30
N LEU A 17 -2.22 6.79 -0.02
CA LEU A 17 -2.53 5.43 0.40
C LEU A 17 -4.03 5.11 0.44
N GLY A 18 -4.90 6.10 0.21
CA GLY A 18 -6.36 5.95 0.25
C GLY A 18 -7.01 6.46 1.54
N GLY A 19 -6.26 7.15 2.39
CA GLY A 19 -6.77 7.84 3.58
C GLY A 19 -6.94 6.96 4.82
N SER A 20 -6.55 5.68 4.77
CA SER A 20 -6.63 4.75 5.90
C SER A 20 -5.43 3.81 5.92
N ILE A 21 -5.04 3.39 7.12
CA ILE A 21 -4.00 2.38 7.35
C ILE A 21 -4.66 1.12 7.90
N ASP A 22 -4.14 -0.04 7.52
CA ASP A 22 -4.57 -1.33 8.04
C ASP A 22 -4.47 -1.36 9.59
N PRO A 23 -5.52 -1.79 10.32
CA PRO A 23 -5.51 -1.86 11.78
C PRO A 23 -4.38 -2.68 12.38
N GLU A 24 -3.86 -3.69 11.68
CA GLU A 24 -2.73 -4.49 12.14
C GLU A 24 -1.43 -3.68 12.08
N ILE A 25 -1.25 -2.87 11.04
CA ILE A 25 -0.12 -1.94 10.91
C ILE A 25 -0.22 -0.82 11.96
N GLU A 26 -1.41 -0.27 12.19
CA GLU A 26 -1.62 0.74 13.23
C GLU A 26 -1.24 0.26 14.63
N GLN A 27 -1.49 -1.02 14.94
CA GLN A 27 -1.13 -1.63 16.22
C GLN A 27 0.35 -2.02 16.31
N SER A 28 0.96 -2.36 15.18
CA SER A 28 2.35 -2.86 15.12
C SER A 28 3.39 -1.74 15.18
N PHE A 29 3.04 -0.53 14.74
CA PHE A 29 3.97 0.60 14.65
C PHE A 29 3.53 1.79 15.49
N SER A 30 4.51 2.51 16.04
CA SER A 30 4.27 3.53 17.05
C SER A 30 4.11 4.92 16.44
N SER A 31 4.83 5.23 15.36
CA SER A 31 4.74 6.51 14.66
C SER A 31 3.87 6.43 13.42
N LEU A 32 3.26 7.56 13.04
CA LEU A 32 2.49 7.65 11.81
C LEU A 32 3.38 7.42 10.57
N GLU A 33 4.63 7.87 10.60
CA GLU A 33 5.60 7.67 9.53
C GLU A 33 5.88 6.18 9.28
N GLU A 34 6.12 5.42 10.36
CA GLU A 34 6.34 3.98 10.29
C GLU A 34 5.13 3.26 9.72
N ARG A 35 3.92 3.65 10.16
CA ARG A 35 2.66 3.07 9.68
C ARG A 35 2.45 3.35 8.19
N ILE A 36 2.67 4.60 7.74
CA ILE A 36 2.58 4.98 6.33
C ILE A 36 3.56 4.16 5.49
N LEU A 37 4.81 4.03 5.94
CA LEU A 37 5.84 3.28 5.23
C LEU A 37 5.48 1.80 5.13
N ALA A 38 5.05 1.18 6.25
CA ALA A 38 4.63 -0.22 6.27
C ALA A 38 3.44 -0.47 5.33
N GLN A 39 2.44 0.40 5.35
CA GLN A 39 1.29 0.28 4.45
C GLN A 39 1.67 0.42 2.97
N ALA A 40 2.61 1.33 2.66
CA ALA A 40 3.10 1.52 1.30
C ALA A 40 3.83 0.27 0.79
N LEU A 41 4.68 -0.36 1.62
CA LEU A 41 5.37 -1.59 1.25
C LEU A 41 4.39 -2.74 0.99
N GLU A 42 3.42 -2.93 1.87
CA GLU A 42 2.39 -3.97 1.67
C GLU A 42 1.55 -3.73 0.41
N ASN A 43 1.24 -2.46 0.10
CA ASN A 43 0.58 -2.09 -1.16
C ASN A 43 1.41 -2.49 -2.38
N VAL A 44 2.72 -2.27 -2.35
CA VAL A 44 3.63 -2.67 -3.43
C VAL A 44 3.66 -4.19 -3.59
N GLU A 45 3.82 -4.94 -2.51
CA GLU A 45 3.82 -6.41 -2.56
C GLU A 45 2.50 -6.97 -3.13
N ARG A 46 1.36 -6.42 -2.70
CA ARG A 46 0.05 -6.78 -3.25
C ARG A 46 -0.06 -6.43 -4.74
N ALA A 47 0.44 -5.27 -5.14
CA ALA A 47 0.45 -4.86 -6.54
C ALA A 47 1.32 -5.78 -7.41
N GLU A 48 2.50 -6.16 -6.93
CA GLU A 48 3.38 -7.11 -7.62
C GLU A 48 2.73 -8.49 -7.78
N TRP A 49 2.12 -9.01 -6.71
CA TRP A 49 1.44 -10.30 -6.77
C TRP A 49 0.29 -10.26 -7.79
N ARG A 50 -0.54 -9.21 -7.74
CA ARG A 50 -1.64 -9.01 -8.71
C ARG A 50 -1.10 -8.89 -10.15
N LEU A 51 0.00 -8.18 -10.34
CA LEU A 51 0.63 -8.03 -11.65
C LEU A 51 1.10 -9.38 -12.21
N ARG A 52 1.76 -10.21 -11.39
CA ARG A 52 2.20 -11.55 -11.80
C ARG A 52 1.01 -12.44 -12.17
N GLU A 53 -0.07 -12.38 -11.39
CA GLU A 53 -1.28 -13.16 -11.67
C GLU A 53 -1.95 -12.70 -12.97
N ILE A 54 -2.04 -11.39 -13.21
CA ILE A 54 -2.54 -10.85 -14.48
C ILE A 54 -1.65 -11.33 -15.64
N GLN A 55 -0.33 -11.26 -15.51
CA GLN A 55 0.61 -11.74 -16.53
C GLN A 55 0.43 -13.23 -16.81
N ARG A 56 0.21 -14.06 -15.78
CA ARG A 56 -0.08 -15.48 -15.93
C ARG A 56 -1.37 -15.71 -16.72
N LEU A 57 -2.46 -15.07 -16.31
CA LEU A 57 -3.78 -15.23 -16.95
C LEU A 57 -3.80 -14.71 -18.40
N VAL A 58 -3.16 -13.57 -18.66
CA VAL A 58 -3.08 -12.99 -20.01
C VAL A 58 -2.14 -13.80 -20.90
N GLY A 59 -0.97 -14.21 -20.39
CA GLY A 59 -0.03 -15.04 -21.13
C GLY A 59 -0.57 -16.45 -21.44
N GLU A 60 -1.36 -17.04 -20.54
CA GLU A 60 -2.09 -18.29 -20.80
C GLU A 60 -3.14 -18.12 -21.92
N ARG A 61 -3.78 -16.95 -22.05
CA ARG A 61 -4.73 -16.70 -23.17
C ARG A 61 -4.04 -16.66 -24.53
N ASP A 62 -2.85 -16.07 -24.62
CA ASP A 62 -2.10 -15.99 -25.88
C ASP A 62 -1.62 -17.37 -26.35
N GLY A 63 -1.30 -18.29 -25.43
CA GLY A 63 -0.90 -19.67 -25.75
C GLY A 63 -2.04 -20.60 -26.19
N VAL A 64 -3.30 -20.28 -25.90
CA VAL A 64 -4.49 -21.06 -26.31
C VAL A 64 -5.00 -20.66 -27.69
N LEU A 65 -4.60 -19.49 -28.19
CA LEU A 65 -4.97 -18.98 -29.53
C LEU A 65 -3.91 -19.26 -30.62
N ALA A 66 -2.81 -19.94 -30.27
CA ALA A 66 -1.76 -20.38 -31.20
C ALA A 66 -1.93 -21.87 -31.54
#